data_AF-A0A935RKI2-F1
#
_entry.id   AF-A0A935RKI2-F1
#
_cell.length_a   1.000
_cell.length_b   1.000
_cell.length_c   1.000
_cell.angle_alpha   90.00
_cell.angle_beta   90.00
_cell.angle_gamma   90.00
#
_symmetry.space_group_name_H-M   'P 1'
#
loop_
_entity.id
_entity.type
_entity.pdbx_description
1 polymer ?
#
loop_
_entity_poly.entity_id
_entity_poly.type
_entity_poly.pdbx_seq_one_letter_code
_entity_poly.pdbx_strand_id
1 'polypeptide(L)' 'MVEGVDYYFDGGLMVLTERFLVNRGYCCGNGCRHCPYGDGGDLK' A
#
# COMPACT_ATOMS: atom_id res chain seq x y z
N MET A 1 12.26 -1.29 3.64
CA MET A 1 11.02 -0.97 4.38
C MET A 1 11.42 -0.12 5.56
N VAL A 2 10.88 1.09 5.65
CA VAL A 2 11.13 2.06 6.72
C VAL A 2 9.82 2.27 7.49
N GLU A 3 9.84 2.05 8.80
CA GLU A 3 8.68 2.29 9.68
C GLU A 3 8.30 3.77 9.65
N GLY A 4 6.99 4.06 9.53
CA GLY A 4 6.43 5.40 9.36
C GLY A 4 6.42 5.91 7.91
N VAL A 5 7.13 5.25 6.98
CA VAL A 5 7.16 5.62 5.55
C VAL A 5 6.55 4.55 4.67
N ASP A 6 7.00 3.30 4.83
CA ASP A 6 6.52 2.16 4.04
C ASP A 6 5.39 1.43 4.77
N TYR A 7 5.42 1.40 6.10
CA TYR A 7 4.39 0.75 6.92
C TYR A 7 4.34 1.37 8.33
N TYR A 8 3.27 1.11 9.06
CA TYR A 8 3.14 1.41 10.49
C TYR A 8 2.35 0.30 11.19
N PHE A 9 2.40 0.27 12.53
CA PHE A 9 1.59 -0.67 13.31
C PHE A 9 0.33 0.02 13.84
N ASP A 10 -0.82 -0.61 13.60
CA ASP A 10 -2.12 -0.20 14.13
C ASP A 10 -2.76 -1.41 14.83
N GLY A 11 -3.00 -1.30 16.13
CA GLY A 11 -3.60 -2.41 16.91
C GLY A 11 -2.78 -3.71 16.90
N GLY A 12 -1.46 -3.63 16.69
CA GLY A 12 -0.58 -4.81 16.55
C GLY A 12 -0.57 -5.44 15.16
N LEU A 13 -1.31 -4.88 14.21
CA LEU A 13 -1.30 -5.27 12.80
C LEU A 13 -0.38 -4.35 12.00
N MET A 14 0.36 -4.93 11.07
CA MET A 14 1.21 -4.17 10.14
C MET A 14 0.34 -3.59 9.02
N VAL A 15 0.24 -2.27 8.97
CA VAL A 15 -0.48 -1.53 7.93
C VAL A 15 0.53 -0.98 6.92
N LEU A 16 0.41 -1.44 5.67
CA LEU A 16 1.25 -0.97 4.57
C LEU A 16 0.72 0.36 4.03
N THR A 17 1.65 1.28 3.76
CA THR A 17 1.33 2.59 3.20
C THR A 17 1.24 2.56 1.68
N GLU A 18 0.71 3.62 1.11
CA GLU A 18 0.70 3.86 -0.33
C GLU A 18 2.11 3.81 -0.92
N ARG A 19 3.11 4.42 -0.26
CA ARG A 19 4.52 4.46 -0.71
C ARG A 19 5.08 3.06 -0.93
N PHE A 20 4.84 2.14 0.01
CA PHE A 20 5.27 0.76 -0.12
C PHE A 20 4.58 0.06 -1.30
N LEU A 21 3.28 0.28 -1.46
CA LEU A 21 2.49 -0.33 -2.54
C LEU A 21 2.88 0.22 -3.93
N VAL A 22 3.31 1.49 -4.03
CA VAL A 22 3.91 2.04 -5.25
C VAL A 22 5.25 1.35 -5.53
N ASN A 23 6.13 1.25 -4.54
CA ASN A 23 7.43 0.61 -4.69
C ASN A 23 7.33 -0.88 -5.05
N ARG A 24 6.26 -1.56 -4.63
CA ARG A 24 5.93 -2.94 -5.02
C ARG A 24 5.68 -3.09 -6.53
N GLY A 25 5.24 -2.03 -7.19
CA GLY A 25 5.12 -1.96 -8.64
C GLY A 25 3.95 -2.71 -9.29
N TYR A 26 3.00 -3.25 -8.51
CA TYR A 26 1.77 -3.84 -9.06
C TYR A 26 0.58 -3.79 -8.11
N CYS A 27 -0.62 -3.67 -8.68
CA CYS A 27 -1.89 -3.83 -7.97
C CYS A 27 -2.19 -5.31 -7.72
N CYS A 28 -2.54 -5.67 -6.49
CA CYS A 28 -2.90 -7.04 -6.12
C CYS A 28 -4.40 -7.37 -6.27
N GLY A 29 -5.24 -6.39 -6.62
CA GLY A 29 -6.68 -6.58 -6.83
C GLY A 29 -7.51 -6.74 -5.56
N ASN A 30 -6.93 -6.57 -4.37
CA ASN A 30 -7.62 -6.80 -3.08
C ASN A 30 -8.41 -5.60 -2.56
N GLY A 31 -8.52 -4.50 -3.33
CA GLY A 31 -9.29 -3.32 -2.92
C GLY A 31 -8.77 -2.65 -1.63
N CYS A 32 -7.45 -2.56 -1.46
CA CYS A 32 -6.84 -2.04 -0.23
C CYS A 32 -7.16 -0.54 -0.04
N ARG A 33 -7.43 -0.11 1.19
CA ARG A 33 -7.74 1.29 1.52
C ARG A 33 -6.64 2.28 1.08
N HIS A 34 -5.37 1.91 1.23
CA HIS A 34 -4.22 2.73 0.85
C HIS A 34 -3.66 2.37 -0.53
N CYS A 35 -4.45 1.71 -1.38
CA CYS A 35 -3.99 1.30 -2.70
C CYS A 35 -3.66 2.53 -3.55
N PRO A 36 -2.42 2.64 -4.06
CA PRO A 36 -2.05 3.70 -5.01
C PRO A 36 -2.60 3.45 -6.41
N TYR A 37 -3.07 2.23 -6.69
CA TYR A 37 -3.59 1.87 -8.00
C TYR A 37 -5.11 2.05 -8.04
N GLY A 38 -5.61 2.64 -9.13
CA GLY A 38 -7.04 2.75 -9.43
C GLY A 38 -7.65 1.45 -9.98
N ASP A 39 -8.91 1.50 -10.42
CA ASP A 39 -9.67 0.33 -10.91
C ASP A 39 -9.02 -0.40 -12.10
N GLY A 40 -8.19 0.30 -12.88
CA GLY A 40 -7.43 -0.26 -14.01
C GLY A 40 -6.14 -0.97 -13.62
N GLY A 41 -5.74 -0.94 -12.34
CA GLY A 41 -4.41 -1.39 -11.91
C GLY A 41 -3.28 -0.39 -12.22
N ASP A 42 -3.62 0.76 -12.78
CA ASP A 42 -2.72 1.87 -13.07
C ASP A 42 -2.54 2.78 -11.85
N LEU A 43 -1.38 3.43 -11.73
CA LEU A 43 -1.11 4.40 -10.69
C LEU A 43 -2.03 5.62 -10.86
N LYS A 44 -2.81 5.94 -9.82
CA LYS A 44 -3.76 7.06 -9.82
C LYS A 44 -3.10 8.39 -9.47
#